data_AF-A0A151IQ79-F1
#
_entry.id   AF-A0A151IQ79-F1
#
_cell.length_a   1.000
_cell.length_b   1.000
_cell.length_c   1.000
_cell.angle_alpha   90.00
_cell.angle_beta   90.00
_cell.angle_gamma   90.00
#
_symmetry.space_group_name_H-M   'P 1'
#
loop_
_entity.id
_entity.type
_entity.pdbx_description
1 polymer ?
#
loop_
_entity_poly.entity_id
_entity_poly.type
_entity_poly.pdbx_seq_one_letter_code
_entity_poly.pdbx_strand_id
1 'polypeptide(L)'
;MEFEEFMESYADKCCANHTGSAGKMEVDAAVEMFSRLEELHNIRYSSYVGDGDSKTFKDIVESQPYGEDCIVVKKECVGHVQKRMGVRLRKLKKETKGLGGKGKLTAKLIDELSVFYGLAIRRNSNSAENMKKAIWATLKHKVLIASYIAASIFNDGYGSILKMLHVLNVIIGPNAVATCADLDETRISIADARSYEASKEGRIHRRELRSAAEEAFCEEEDSFYEARMAD
;
A
#
# COMPACT_ATOMS: atom_id res chain seq x y z
N MET A 1 -55.15 9.34 -9.27
CA MET A 1 -55.58 8.00 -8.84
C MET A 1 -54.79 7.02 -9.68
N GLU A 2 -53.56 6.70 -9.27
CA GLU A 2 -52.70 5.74 -10.01
C GLU A 2 -51.66 5.06 -9.10
N PHE A 3 -51.20 5.69 -8.01
CA PHE A 3 -50.23 5.06 -7.09
C PHE A 3 -50.90 4.33 -5.91
N GLU A 4 -51.92 4.91 -5.29
CA GLU A 4 -52.61 4.31 -4.13
C GLU A 4 -53.41 3.06 -4.52
N GLU A 5 -54.18 3.09 -5.60
CA GLU A 5 -54.87 1.90 -6.13
C GLU A 5 -53.89 0.80 -6.59
N PHE A 6 -52.73 1.18 -7.13
CA PHE A 6 -51.68 0.22 -7.47
C PHE A 6 -51.12 -0.45 -6.22
N MET A 7 -50.78 0.32 -5.19
CA MET A 7 -50.27 -0.21 -3.92
C MET A 7 -51.29 -1.11 -3.21
N GLU A 8 -52.57 -0.74 -3.25
CA GLU A 8 -53.65 -1.54 -2.64
C GLU A 8 -53.85 -2.88 -3.36
N SER A 9 -53.78 -2.90 -4.71
CA SER A 9 -53.86 -4.13 -5.51
C SER A 9 -52.58 -4.99 -5.53
N TYR A 10 -51.43 -4.40 -5.18
CA TYR A 10 -50.16 -5.10 -5.06
C TYR A 10 -49.81 -5.49 -3.62
N ALA A 11 -50.52 -5.00 -2.60
CA ALA A 11 -50.27 -5.33 -1.21
C ALA A 11 -50.30 -6.85 -0.99
N ASP A 12 -51.29 -7.51 -1.58
CA ASP A 12 -51.49 -8.97 -1.50
C ASP A 12 -50.39 -9.78 -2.24
N LYS A 13 -49.66 -9.12 -3.15
CA LYS A 13 -48.56 -9.69 -3.95
C LYS A 13 -47.18 -9.22 -3.47
N CYS A 14 -47.14 -8.34 -2.48
CA CYS A 14 -45.93 -7.72 -1.99
C CYS A 14 -45.24 -8.66 -1.00
N CYS A 15 -44.07 -9.18 -1.37
CA CYS A 15 -43.25 -10.02 -0.49
C CYS A 15 -42.28 -9.19 0.38
N ALA A 16 -42.48 -7.87 0.50
CA ALA A 16 -41.61 -7.02 1.30
C ALA A 16 -41.78 -7.34 2.80
N ASN A 17 -40.71 -7.82 3.42
CA ASN A 17 -40.65 -8.18 4.85
C ASN A 17 -39.86 -7.16 5.69
N HIS A 18 -39.44 -6.05 5.09
CA HIS A 18 -38.65 -5.01 5.75
C HIS A 18 -39.13 -3.63 5.35
N THR A 19 -39.09 -2.69 6.29
CA THR A 19 -39.40 -1.27 6.05
C THR A 19 -38.21 -0.41 6.43
N GLY A 20 -37.87 0.57 5.58
CA GLY A 20 -36.72 1.45 5.78
C GLY A 20 -35.64 1.30 4.70
N SER A 21 -34.42 1.75 4.99
CA SER A 21 -33.34 1.75 4.00
C SER A 21 -32.77 0.35 3.77
N ALA A 22 -32.22 0.12 2.58
CA ALA A 22 -31.57 -1.14 2.22
C ALA A 22 -30.42 -1.50 3.19
N GLY A 23 -29.65 -0.51 3.66
CA GLY A 23 -28.59 -0.74 4.64
C GLY A 23 -29.10 -1.11 6.03
N LYS A 24 -30.34 -0.75 6.38
CA LYS A 24 -30.96 -1.14 7.66
C LYS A 24 -31.47 -2.58 7.63
N MET A 25 -31.81 -3.11 6.45
CA MET A 25 -32.30 -4.48 6.28
C MET A 25 -31.31 -5.52 6.83
N GLU A 26 -30.01 -5.36 6.57
CA GLU A 26 -28.97 -6.26 7.09
C GLU A 26 -28.89 -6.22 8.62
N VAL A 27 -29.02 -5.02 9.19
CA VAL A 27 -28.95 -4.80 10.64
C VAL A 27 -30.16 -5.41 11.34
N ASP A 28 -31.36 -5.08 10.88
CA ASP A 28 -32.61 -5.54 11.49
C ASP A 28 -32.73 -7.08 11.35
N ALA A 29 -32.37 -7.64 10.19
CA ALA A 29 -32.34 -9.08 9.99
C ALA A 29 -31.33 -9.78 10.91
N ALA A 30 -30.14 -9.20 11.12
CA ALA A 30 -29.15 -9.78 12.01
C ALA A 30 -29.63 -9.76 13.48
N VAL A 31 -30.22 -8.66 13.95
CA VAL A 31 -30.80 -8.58 15.30
C VAL A 31 -31.92 -9.61 15.47
N GLU A 32 -32.84 -9.71 14.50
CA GLU A 32 -33.91 -10.71 14.52
C GLU A 32 -33.35 -12.14 14.59
N MET A 33 -32.36 -12.46 13.74
CA MET A 33 -31.72 -13.78 13.73
C MET A 33 -31.09 -14.14 15.08
N PHE A 34 -30.46 -13.16 15.76
CA PHE A 34 -29.84 -13.39 17.05
C PHE A 34 -30.87 -13.67 18.14
N SER A 35 -31.97 -12.90 18.21
CA SER A 35 -33.02 -13.10 19.21
C SER A 35 -33.84 -14.37 18.96
N ARG A 36 -34.20 -14.63 17.70
CA ARG A 36 -35.15 -15.69 17.33
C ARG A 36 -34.66 -17.12 17.59
N LEU A 37 -33.34 -17.35 17.52
CA LEU A 37 -32.78 -18.70 17.71
C LEU A 37 -32.91 -19.22 19.15
N GLU A 38 -32.88 -18.33 20.13
CA GLU A 38 -33.08 -18.71 21.53
C GLU A 38 -34.52 -19.17 21.74
N GLU A 39 -35.49 -18.43 21.22
CA GLU A 39 -36.92 -18.77 21.35
C GLU A 39 -37.29 -20.07 20.64
N LEU A 40 -36.78 -20.29 19.41
CA LEU A 40 -37.16 -21.46 18.62
C LEU A 40 -36.41 -22.73 18.99
N HIS A 41 -35.15 -22.61 19.38
CA HIS A 41 -34.24 -23.76 19.47
C HIS A 41 -33.41 -23.79 20.77
N ASN A 42 -33.56 -22.78 21.64
CA ASN A 42 -32.74 -22.62 22.85
C ASN A 42 -31.23 -22.60 22.55
N ILE A 43 -30.86 -21.96 21.42
CA ILE A 43 -29.46 -21.82 20.96
C ILE A 43 -29.09 -20.34 20.95
N ARG A 44 -27.86 -20.03 21.40
CA ARG A 44 -27.32 -18.66 21.43
C ARG A 44 -26.09 -18.54 20.53
N TYR A 45 -25.98 -17.43 19.79
CA TYR A 45 -24.77 -17.09 19.07
C TYR A 45 -23.78 -16.34 19.97
N SER A 46 -22.59 -16.90 20.15
CA SER A 46 -21.51 -16.24 20.92
C SER A 46 -20.63 -15.32 20.07
N SER A 47 -20.76 -15.35 18.75
CA SER A 47 -19.84 -14.65 17.84
C SER A 47 -20.55 -14.09 16.61
N TYR A 48 -20.18 -12.88 16.23
CA TYR A 48 -20.60 -12.22 15.00
C TYR A 48 -19.43 -12.10 14.02
N VAL A 49 -19.61 -12.48 12.75
CA VAL A 49 -18.62 -12.32 11.68
C VAL A 49 -19.24 -11.49 10.56
N GLY A 50 -18.64 -10.35 10.23
CA GLY A 50 -19.11 -9.48 9.14
C GLY A 50 -17.96 -8.78 8.41
N ASP A 51 -18.20 -8.24 7.21
CA ASP A 51 -17.16 -7.62 6.36
C ASP A 51 -16.69 -6.23 6.86
N GLY A 52 -17.22 -5.76 7.99
CA GLY A 52 -16.76 -4.54 8.64
C GLY A 52 -17.84 -3.50 8.88
N ASP A 53 -19.12 -3.82 8.63
CA ASP A 53 -20.20 -2.93 9.03
C ASP A 53 -20.18 -2.73 10.55
N SER A 54 -20.02 -1.46 10.92
CA SER A 54 -19.86 -1.04 12.32
C SER A 54 -21.20 -0.94 13.03
N LYS A 55 -22.29 -0.73 12.27
CA LYS A 55 -23.64 -0.59 12.81
C LYS A 55 -24.25 -1.92 13.22
N THR A 56 -24.20 -2.95 12.37
CA THR A 56 -24.78 -4.27 12.68
C THR A 56 -24.30 -4.86 14.00
N PHE A 57 -22.99 -4.88 14.25
CA PHE A 57 -22.45 -5.40 15.50
C PHE A 57 -22.85 -4.55 16.71
N LYS A 58 -22.86 -3.22 16.55
CA LYS A 58 -23.26 -2.31 17.61
C LYS A 58 -24.71 -2.58 18.02
N ASP A 59 -25.60 -2.68 17.04
CA ASP A 59 -27.03 -2.86 17.28
C ASP A 59 -27.34 -4.25 17.86
N ILE A 60 -26.59 -5.30 17.47
CA ILE A 60 -26.67 -6.63 18.12
C ILE A 60 -26.25 -6.56 19.60
N VAL A 61 -25.23 -5.78 19.94
CA VAL A 61 -24.78 -5.63 21.33
C VAL A 61 -25.78 -4.81 22.14
N GLU A 62 -26.30 -3.73 21.55
CA GLU A 62 -27.31 -2.86 22.18
C GLU A 62 -28.66 -3.57 22.36
N SER A 63 -29.04 -4.49 21.47
CA SER A 63 -30.27 -5.26 21.59
C SER A 63 -30.24 -6.30 22.70
N GLN A 64 -29.06 -6.58 23.29
CA GLN A 64 -28.83 -7.56 24.36
C GLN A 64 -29.69 -8.84 24.20
N PRO A 65 -29.56 -9.56 23.08
CA PRO A 65 -30.51 -10.62 22.70
C PRO A 65 -30.60 -11.76 23.73
N TYR A 66 -29.59 -11.90 24.59
CA TYR A 66 -29.45 -12.96 25.57
C TYR A 66 -29.22 -12.43 27.01
N GLY A 67 -29.45 -11.13 27.26
CA GLY A 67 -29.16 -10.47 28.53
C GLY A 67 -27.66 -10.34 28.86
N GLU A 68 -27.33 -10.13 30.14
CA GLU A 68 -25.95 -9.95 30.64
C GLU A 68 -25.13 -11.25 30.60
N ASP A 69 -25.78 -12.41 30.49
CA ASP A 69 -25.16 -13.73 30.59
C ASP A 69 -24.39 -14.16 29.34
N CYS A 70 -24.64 -13.54 28.18
CA CYS A 70 -23.99 -13.90 26.91
C CYS A 70 -23.66 -12.68 26.05
N ILE A 71 -22.39 -12.28 26.08
CA ILE A 71 -21.86 -11.16 25.28
C ILE A 71 -21.42 -11.66 23.90
N VAL A 72 -22.03 -11.13 22.84
CA VAL A 72 -21.64 -11.44 21.45
C VAL A 72 -20.29 -10.83 21.12
N VAL A 73 -19.33 -11.65 20.68
CA VAL A 73 -17.99 -11.18 20.32
C VAL A 73 -17.85 -10.99 18.81
N LYS A 74 -17.38 -9.81 18.37
CA LYS A 74 -17.03 -9.58 16.97
C LYS A 74 -15.76 -10.34 16.59
N LYS A 75 -15.87 -11.18 15.57
CA LYS A 75 -14.75 -11.85 14.91
C LYS A 75 -14.55 -11.24 13.53
N GLU A 76 -13.29 -11.10 13.14
CA GLU A 76 -12.92 -10.56 11.85
C GLU A 76 -12.52 -11.66 10.88
N CYS A 77 -12.99 -11.55 9.64
CA CYS A 77 -12.54 -12.44 8.59
C CYS A 77 -11.13 -12.05 8.12
N VAL A 78 -10.40 -13.03 7.56
CA VAL A 78 -9.05 -12.80 7.03
C VAL A 78 -9.03 -11.72 5.94
N GLY A 79 -10.11 -11.61 5.15
CA GLY A 79 -10.26 -10.56 4.14
C GLY A 79 -10.24 -9.16 4.76
N HIS A 80 -10.97 -8.96 5.87
CA HIS A 80 -11.00 -7.68 6.57
C HIS A 80 -9.62 -7.36 7.19
N VAL A 81 -8.98 -8.35 7.82
CA VAL A 81 -7.63 -8.23 8.37
C VAL A 81 -6.60 -7.84 7.28
N GLN A 82 -6.71 -8.42 6.09
CA GLN A 82 -5.92 -8.07 4.90
C GLN A 82 -6.17 -6.62 4.44
N LYS A 83 -7.44 -6.19 4.30
CA LYS A 83 -7.79 -4.80 3.94
C LYS A 83 -7.21 -3.80 4.93
N ARG A 84 -7.33 -4.08 6.23
CA ARG A 84 -6.84 -3.22 7.31
C ARG A 84 -5.34 -3.00 7.26
N MET A 85 -4.56 -4.05 6.99
CA MET A 85 -3.10 -3.93 6.82
C MET A 85 -2.77 -2.90 5.72
N GLY A 86 -3.43 -3.01 4.57
CA GLY A 86 -3.25 -2.10 3.46
C GLY A 86 -3.65 -0.66 3.78
N VAL A 87 -4.73 -0.44 4.53
CA VAL A 87 -5.15 0.90 4.98
C VAL A 87 -4.12 1.51 5.93
N ARG A 88 -3.63 0.73 6.90
CA ARG A 88 -2.62 1.19 7.87
C ARG A 88 -1.30 1.55 7.19
N LEU A 89 -0.85 0.75 6.22
CA LEU A 89 0.36 1.05 5.44
C LEU A 89 0.21 2.33 4.60
N ARG A 90 -0.96 2.56 3.99
CA ARG A 90 -1.25 3.80 3.25
C ARG A 90 -1.26 5.02 4.17
N LYS A 91 -1.84 4.89 5.36
CA LYS A 91 -1.81 5.95 6.40
C LYS A 91 -0.37 6.26 6.81
N LEU A 92 0.41 5.23 7.16
CA LEU A 92 1.82 5.37 7.53
C LEU A 92 2.66 6.05 6.43
N LYS A 93 2.44 5.66 5.16
CA LYS A 93 3.07 6.29 4.00
C LYS A 93 2.77 7.79 3.89
N LYS A 94 1.55 8.21 4.24
CA LYS A 94 1.13 9.62 4.20
C LYS A 94 1.72 10.42 5.35
N GLU A 95 1.78 9.82 6.54
CA GLU A 95 2.24 10.49 7.77
C GLU A 95 3.77 10.56 7.86
N THR A 96 4.48 9.62 7.25
CA THR A 96 5.95 9.54 7.33
C THR A 96 6.61 10.16 6.10
N LYS A 97 7.26 11.32 6.28
CA LYS A 97 8.04 11.95 5.21
C LYS A 97 9.15 11.01 4.71
N GLY A 98 9.27 10.89 3.38
CA GLY A 98 10.31 10.09 2.75
C GLY A 98 10.05 8.59 2.66
N LEU A 99 8.91 8.08 3.16
CA LEU A 99 8.56 6.65 3.05
C LEU A 99 7.96 6.29 1.67
N GLY A 100 7.28 7.24 1.04
CA GLY A 100 6.75 7.11 -0.32
C GLY A 100 7.76 7.48 -1.41
N GLY A 101 7.48 7.07 -2.65
CA GLY A 101 8.27 7.43 -3.83
C GLY A 101 8.74 6.22 -4.64
N LYS A 102 9.34 6.47 -5.80
CA LYS A 102 9.95 5.43 -6.65
C LYS A 102 11.05 4.72 -5.86
N GLY A 103 11.05 3.39 -5.88
CA GLY A 103 12.00 2.56 -5.13
C GLY A 103 11.74 2.44 -3.62
N LYS A 104 10.61 2.95 -3.10
CA LYS A 104 10.24 2.88 -1.68
C LYS A 104 8.87 2.21 -1.50
N LEU A 105 8.06 2.66 -0.53
CA LEU A 105 6.73 2.12 -0.28
C LEU A 105 5.72 2.63 -1.33
N THR A 106 5.59 1.88 -2.43
CA THR A 106 4.64 2.15 -3.52
C THR A 106 3.25 1.57 -3.21
N ALA A 107 2.21 2.04 -3.92
CA ALA A 107 0.87 1.46 -3.78
C ALA A 107 0.85 -0.03 -4.13
N LYS A 108 1.51 -0.39 -5.24
CA LYS A 108 1.68 -1.79 -5.67
C LYS A 108 2.34 -2.65 -4.60
N LEU A 109 3.41 -2.15 -3.96
CA LEU A 109 4.07 -2.89 -2.87
C LEU A 109 3.15 -3.08 -1.66
N ILE A 110 2.33 -2.08 -1.32
CA ILE A 110 1.33 -2.20 -0.24
C ILE A 110 0.29 -3.28 -0.57
N ASP A 111 -0.18 -3.33 -1.81
CA ASP A 111 -1.15 -4.34 -2.26
C ASP A 111 -0.55 -5.75 -2.20
N GLU A 112 0.68 -5.92 -2.71
CA GLU A 112 1.42 -7.18 -2.60
C GLU A 112 1.59 -7.63 -1.14
N LEU A 113 2.04 -6.73 -0.26
CA LEU A 113 2.22 -7.04 1.17
C LEU A 113 0.91 -7.43 1.84
N SER A 114 -0.20 -6.76 1.49
CA SER A 114 -1.52 -7.07 2.03
C SER A 114 -1.98 -8.46 1.57
N VAL A 115 -1.79 -8.80 0.29
CA VAL A 115 -2.10 -10.11 -0.26
C VAL A 115 -1.29 -11.21 0.42
N PHE A 116 0.04 -11.04 0.53
CA PHE A 116 0.89 -12.03 1.19
C PHE A 116 0.56 -12.21 2.67
N TYR A 117 0.21 -11.13 3.37
CA TYR A 117 -0.25 -11.19 4.75
C TYR A 117 -1.50 -12.07 4.89
N GLY A 118 -2.50 -11.87 4.04
CA GLY A 118 -3.70 -12.72 4.01
C GLY A 118 -3.40 -14.17 3.63
N LEU A 119 -2.47 -14.42 2.69
CA LEU A 119 -2.04 -15.78 2.35
C LEU A 119 -1.32 -16.48 3.51
N ALA A 120 -0.45 -15.77 4.23
CA ALA A 120 0.27 -16.32 5.37
C ALA A 120 -0.70 -16.78 6.47
N ILE A 121 -1.76 -16.01 6.72
CA ILE A 121 -2.84 -16.38 7.64
C ILE A 121 -3.60 -17.61 7.14
N ARG A 122 -4.08 -17.59 5.89
CA ARG A 122 -4.87 -18.69 5.30
C ARG A 122 -4.11 -20.02 5.28
N ARG A 123 -2.81 -20.00 4.98
CA ARG A 123 -1.97 -21.21 4.88
C ARG A 123 -1.55 -21.78 6.24
N ASN A 124 -1.71 -21.02 7.32
CA ASN A 124 -1.28 -21.40 8.67
C ASN A 124 -2.41 -21.26 9.70
N SER A 125 -3.67 -21.47 9.29
CA SER A 125 -4.85 -21.33 10.16
C SER A 125 -4.78 -22.20 11.42
N ASN A 126 -4.04 -23.31 11.37
CA ASN A 126 -4.00 -24.31 12.42
C ASN A 126 -2.89 -24.04 13.46
N SER A 127 -2.04 -23.03 13.27
CA SER A 127 -0.96 -22.70 14.20
C SER A 127 -0.62 -21.21 14.17
N ALA A 128 -0.87 -20.54 15.30
CA ALA A 128 -0.53 -19.13 15.49
C ALA A 128 0.97 -18.87 15.35
N GLU A 129 1.81 -19.80 15.81
CA GLU A 129 3.27 -19.65 15.71
C GLU A 129 3.75 -19.74 14.26
N ASN A 130 3.23 -20.71 13.49
CA ASN A 130 3.55 -20.82 12.06
C ASN A 130 3.03 -19.62 11.27
N MET A 131 1.84 -19.11 11.62
CA MET A 131 1.28 -17.90 11.03
C MET A 131 2.20 -16.70 11.27
N LYS A 132 2.61 -16.47 12.52
CA LYS A 132 3.56 -15.41 12.89
C LYS A 132 4.86 -15.56 12.11
N LYS A 133 5.44 -16.78 12.07
CA LYS A 133 6.67 -17.07 11.33
C LYS A 133 6.54 -16.75 9.84
N ALA A 134 5.44 -17.16 9.20
CA ALA A 134 5.20 -16.92 7.78
C ALA A 134 5.00 -15.42 7.46
N ILE A 135 4.29 -14.69 8.33
CA ILE A 135 4.12 -13.23 8.20
C ILE A 135 5.49 -12.53 8.27
N TRP A 136 6.30 -12.86 9.28
CA TRP A 136 7.63 -12.27 9.43
C TRP A 136 8.58 -12.66 8.31
N ALA A 137 8.52 -13.91 7.82
CA ALA A 137 9.30 -14.36 6.69
C ALA A 137 9.01 -13.50 5.45
N THR A 138 7.74 -13.23 5.15
CA THR A 138 7.34 -12.38 4.01
C THR A 138 8.00 -11.01 4.06
N LEU A 139 7.95 -10.35 5.22
CA LEU A 139 8.57 -9.03 5.41
C LEU A 139 10.10 -9.12 5.26
N LYS A 140 10.73 -10.09 5.94
CA LYS A 140 12.18 -10.30 5.89
C LYS A 140 12.68 -10.61 4.49
N HIS A 141 11.99 -11.47 3.73
CA HIS A 141 12.36 -11.77 2.35
C HIS A 141 12.36 -10.51 1.48
N LYS A 142 11.33 -9.66 1.56
CA LYS A 142 11.28 -8.43 0.77
C LYS A 142 12.38 -7.44 1.15
N VAL A 143 12.62 -7.24 2.45
CA VAL A 143 13.60 -6.24 2.94
C VAL A 143 15.03 -6.72 2.77
N LEU A 144 15.33 -7.96 3.19
CA LEU A 144 16.69 -8.50 3.15
C LEU A 144 17.18 -8.70 1.73
N ILE A 145 16.35 -9.27 0.84
CA ILE A 145 16.73 -9.44 -0.56
C ILE A 145 17.02 -8.08 -1.19
N ALA A 146 16.17 -7.08 -0.95
CA ALA A 146 16.40 -5.72 -1.45
C ALA A 146 17.69 -5.09 -0.89
N SER A 147 17.98 -5.25 0.40
CA SER A 147 19.20 -4.70 1.01
C SER A 147 20.47 -5.39 0.49
N TYR A 148 20.44 -6.72 0.33
CA TYR A 148 21.57 -7.47 -0.20
C TYR A 148 21.82 -7.16 -1.68
N ILE A 149 20.76 -7.07 -2.50
CA ILE A 149 20.88 -6.66 -3.89
C ILE A 149 21.45 -5.23 -3.99
N ALA A 150 20.93 -4.29 -3.20
CA ALA A 150 21.41 -2.91 -3.20
C ALA A 150 22.89 -2.82 -2.80
N ALA A 151 23.30 -3.54 -1.75
CA ALA A 151 24.70 -3.60 -1.33
C ALA A 151 25.61 -4.24 -2.40
N SER A 152 25.14 -5.31 -3.04
CA SER A 152 25.89 -6.00 -4.11
C SER A 152 26.07 -5.09 -5.33
N ILE A 153 25.02 -4.40 -5.76
CA ILE A 153 25.10 -3.42 -6.86
C ILE A 153 26.02 -2.25 -6.49
N PHE A 154 26.00 -1.80 -5.23
CA PHE A 154 26.88 -0.74 -4.78
C PHE A 154 28.37 -1.14 -4.84
N ASN A 155 28.70 -2.33 -4.31
CA ASN A 155 30.08 -2.81 -4.22
C ASN A 155 30.63 -3.31 -5.56
N ASP A 156 29.88 -4.18 -6.24
CA ASP A 156 30.36 -4.98 -7.37
C ASP A 156 29.69 -4.61 -8.70
N GLY A 157 28.78 -3.63 -8.70
CA GLY A 157 27.99 -3.26 -9.88
C GLY A 157 26.87 -4.26 -10.20
N TYR A 158 26.18 -4.01 -11.32
CA TYR A 158 25.10 -4.84 -11.83
C TYR A 158 25.55 -6.24 -12.25
N GLY A 159 26.85 -6.44 -12.52
CA GLY A 159 27.44 -7.78 -12.73
C GLY A 159 27.19 -8.75 -11.56
N SER A 160 27.03 -8.26 -10.32
CA SER A 160 26.62 -9.08 -9.17
C SER A 160 25.25 -9.75 -9.36
N ILE A 161 24.32 -9.11 -10.07
CA ILE A 161 23.00 -9.67 -10.35
C ILE A 161 23.11 -10.87 -11.27
N LEU A 162 23.99 -10.81 -12.28
CA LEU A 162 24.23 -11.93 -13.18
C LEU A 162 24.81 -13.14 -12.42
N LYS A 163 25.73 -12.90 -11.48
CA LYS A 163 26.25 -13.96 -10.59
C LYS A 163 25.14 -14.59 -9.76
N MET A 164 24.24 -13.79 -9.18
CA MET A 164 23.08 -14.30 -8.44
C MET A 164 22.14 -15.13 -9.33
N LEU A 165 21.83 -14.66 -10.54
CA LEU A 165 21.00 -15.38 -11.50
C LEU A 165 21.61 -16.72 -11.91
N HIS A 166 22.93 -16.76 -12.10
CA HIS A 166 23.65 -18.00 -12.39
C HIS A 166 23.51 -19.02 -11.25
N VAL A 167 23.68 -18.60 -9.99
CA VAL A 167 23.50 -19.47 -8.81
C VAL A 167 22.05 -19.97 -8.68
N LEU A 168 21.08 -19.18 -9.12
CA LEU A 168 19.67 -19.56 -9.19
C LEU A 168 19.34 -20.46 -10.40
N ASN A 169 20.35 -20.92 -11.16
CA ASN A 169 20.20 -21.72 -12.37
C ASN A 169 19.33 -21.06 -13.45
N VAL A 170 19.37 -19.73 -13.53
CA VAL A 170 18.70 -18.97 -14.60
C VAL A 170 19.66 -18.86 -15.79
N ILE A 171 19.18 -19.19 -16.99
CA ILE A 171 19.96 -19.05 -18.22
C ILE A 171 20.14 -17.55 -18.52
N ILE A 172 21.39 -17.10 -18.61
CA ILE A 172 21.73 -15.69 -18.84
C ILE A 172 21.94 -15.47 -20.33
N GLY A 173 21.06 -14.67 -20.95
CA GLY A 173 21.19 -14.27 -22.34
C GLY A 173 22.15 -13.10 -22.54
N PRO A 174 22.68 -12.91 -23.77
CA PRO A 174 23.63 -11.84 -24.08
C PRO A 174 23.06 -10.44 -23.83
N ASN A 175 21.75 -10.24 -24.08
CA ASN A 175 21.09 -8.96 -23.81
C ASN A 175 21.14 -8.56 -22.33
N ALA A 176 20.98 -9.53 -21.41
CA ALA A 176 21.05 -9.25 -19.98
C ALA A 176 22.47 -8.81 -19.56
N VAL A 177 23.50 -9.42 -20.18
CA VAL A 177 24.90 -9.06 -19.97
C VAL A 177 25.16 -7.64 -20.47
N ALA A 178 24.75 -7.33 -21.71
CA ALA A 178 24.92 -6.01 -22.31
C ALA A 178 24.22 -4.92 -21.48
N THR A 179 22.96 -5.13 -21.11
CA THR A 179 22.22 -4.16 -20.27
C THR A 179 22.88 -3.93 -18.91
N CYS A 180 23.44 -4.97 -18.27
CA CYS A 180 24.17 -4.77 -17.01
C CYS A 180 25.44 -3.95 -17.21
N ALA A 181 26.16 -4.14 -18.32
CA ALA A 181 27.34 -3.36 -18.66
C ALA A 181 26.99 -1.88 -18.88
N ASP A 182 25.96 -1.59 -19.69
CA ASP A 182 25.51 -0.21 -19.97
C ASP A 182 25.07 0.53 -18.69
N LEU A 183 24.38 -0.18 -17.80
CA LEU A 183 23.96 0.35 -16.50
C LEU A 183 25.15 0.61 -15.57
N ASP A 184 26.15 -0.26 -15.56
CA ASP A 184 27.37 -0.06 -14.77
C ASP A 184 28.22 1.10 -15.31
N GLU A 185 28.33 1.27 -16.63
CA GLU A 185 28.99 2.42 -17.25
C GLU A 185 28.30 3.73 -16.84
N THR A 186 26.98 3.77 -16.95
CA THR A 186 26.18 4.93 -16.50
C THR A 186 26.37 5.20 -15.00
N ARG A 187 26.42 4.13 -14.19
CA ARG A 187 26.64 4.23 -12.72
C ARG A 187 27.99 4.86 -12.41
N ILE A 188 29.06 4.42 -13.08
CA ILE A 188 30.42 4.93 -12.89
C ILE A 188 30.49 6.39 -13.33
N SER A 189 29.97 6.72 -14.52
CA SER A 189 29.91 8.10 -15.03
C SER A 189 29.24 9.06 -14.05
N ILE A 190 28.08 8.68 -13.49
CA ILE A 190 27.38 9.47 -12.48
C ILE A 190 28.20 9.60 -11.18
N ALA A 191 28.88 8.53 -10.76
CA ALA A 191 29.69 8.54 -9.54
C ALA A 191 30.91 9.47 -9.70
N ASP A 192 31.57 9.42 -10.85
CA ASP A 192 32.72 10.27 -11.18
C ASP A 192 32.31 11.75 -11.25
N ALA A 193 31.17 12.06 -11.90
CA ALA A 193 30.63 13.41 -11.94
C ALA A 193 30.36 13.97 -10.53
N ARG A 194 29.73 13.18 -9.65
CA ARG A 194 29.46 13.57 -8.26
C ARG A 194 30.75 13.75 -7.45
N SER A 195 31.72 12.88 -7.64
CA SER A 195 33.04 12.97 -7.00
C SER A 195 33.76 14.26 -7.39
N TYR A 196 33.77 14.57 -8.69
CA TYR A 196 34.33 15.80 -9.23
C TYR A 196 33.60 17.04 -8.71
N GLU A 197 32.26 17.05 -8.73
CA GLU A 197 31.48 18.17 -8.20
C GLU A 197 31.75 18.45 -6.71
N ALA A 198 32.02 17.41 -5.93
CA ALA A 198 32.36 17.51 -4.51
C ALA A 198 33.84 17.88 -4.26
N SER A 199 34.71 17.83 -5.28
CA SER A 199 36.14 18.10 -5.16
C SER A 199 36.43 19.60 -5.00
N LYS A 200 37.67 19.94 -4.62
CA LYS A 200 38.11 21.33 -4.57
C LYS A 200 38.14 21.94 -5.97
N GLU A 201 38.62 21.18 -6.96
CA GLU A 201 38.64 21.57 -8.37
C GLU A 201 37.21 21.88 -8.87
N GLY A 202 36.24 21.01 -8.60
CA GLY A 202 34.85 21.24 -8.97
C GLY A 202 34.24 22.49 -8.30
N ARG A 203 34.63 22.79 -7.05
CA ARG A 203 34.23 24.04 -6.37
C ARG A 203 34.83 25.28 -7.04
N ILE A 204 36.10 25.23 -7.44
CA ILE A 204 36.79 26.33 -8.12
C ILE A 204 36.17 26.56 -9.50
N HIS A 205 36.01 25.50 -10.29
CA HIS A 205 35.41 25.56 -11.62
C HIS A 205 33.99 26.15 -11.60
N ARG A 206 33.17 25.84 -10.59
CA ARG A 206 31.85 26.47 -10.44
C ARG A 206 31.91 27.96 -10.12
N ARG A 207 32.93 28.38 -9.35
CA ARG A 207 33.13 29.80 -9.03
C ARG A 207 33.57 30.55 -10.29
N GLU A 208 34.48 29.98 -11.06
CA GLU A 208 34.93 30.52 -12.34
C GLU A 208 33.78 30.65 -13.33
N LEU A 209 32.94 29.62 -13.48
CA LEU A 209 31.74 29.70 -14.32
C LEU A 209 30.76 30.79 -13.86
N ARG A 210 30.62 31.02 -12.55
CA ARG A 210 29.76 32.08 -12.03
C ARG A 210 30.34 33.46 -12.33
N SER A 211 31.63 33.66 -12.08
CA SER A 211 32.30 34.93 -12.38
C SER A 211 32.28 35.23 -13.88
N ALA A 212 32.52 34.24 -14.74
CA ALA A 212 32.42 34.40 -16.19
C ALA A 212 30.99 34.75 -16.65
N ALA A 213 29.96 34.18 -16.01
CA ALA A 213 28.57 34.51 -16.31
C ALA A 213 28.18 35.92 -15.81
N GLU A 214 28.72 36.35 -14.67
CA GLU A 214 28.56 37.71 -14.16
C GLU A 214 29.26 38.73 -15.07
N GLU A 215 30.48 38.44 -15.52
CA GLU A 215 31.23 39.26 -16.48
C GLU A 215 30.49 39.39 -17.82
N ALA A 216 30.00 38.28 -18.38
CA ALA A 216 29.22 38.30 -19.63
C ALA A 216 27.92 39.12 -19.51
N PHE A 217 27.27 39.09 -18.34
CA PHE A 217 26.07 39.89 -18.08
C PHE A 217 26.40 41.40 -18.03
N CYS A 218 27.50 41.77 -17.36
CA CYS A 218 27.95 43.16 -17.32
C CYS A 218 28.34 43.68 -18.72
N GLU A 219 29.03 42.87 -19.54
CA GLU A 219 29.39 43.23 -20.92
C GLU A 219 28.15 43.44 -21.81
N GLU A 220 27.12 42.59 -21.66
CA GLU A 220 25.85 42.74 -22.40
C GLU A 220 25.11 44.01 -21.97
N GLU A 221 25.09 44.32 -20.67
CA GLU A 221 24.47 45.54 -20.12
C GLU A 221 25.20 46.81 -20.57
N ASP A 222 26.53 46.82 -20.54
CA ASP A 222 27.36 47.94 -21.01
C ASP A 222 27.17 48.20 -22.51
N SER A 223 27.10 47.14 -23.33
CA SER A 223 26.82 47.26 -24.78
C SER A 223 25.45 47.88 -25.07
N PHE A 224 24.46 47.61 -24.22
CA PHE A 224 23.12 48.20 -24.30
C PHE A 224 23.12 49.69 -23.92
N TYR A 225 23.93 50.08 -22.93
CA TYR A 225 24.11 51.48 -22.56
C TYR A 225 24.87 52.28 -23.64
N GLU A 226 25.92 51.72 -24.24
CA GLU A 226 26.68 52.37 -25.31
C GLU A 226 25.83 52.59 -26.58
N ALA A 227 25.02 51.61 -26.98
CA ALA A 227 24.15 51.72 -28.15
C ALA A 227 23.08 52.83 -28.00
N ARG A 228 22.68 53.16 -26.76
CA ARG A 228 21.65 54.17 -26.45
C ARG A 228 22.19 55.59 -26.38
N MET A 229 23.51 55.76 -26.34
CA MET A 229 24.21 57.04 -26.33
C MET A 229 24.64 57.50 -27.74
N ALA A 230 24.42 56.67 -28.77
CA ALA A 230 24.85 56.89 -30.14
C ALA A 230 23.73 57.35 -31.11
N ASP A 231 22.49 57.51 -30.62
CA ASP A 231 21.34 58.14 -31.31
C ASP A 231 21.11 59.58 -30.78
#